data_AF-A0A7C4RUB6-F1
#
_entry.id   AF-A0A7C4RUB6-F1
#
_cell.length_a   1.000
_cell.length_b   1.000
_cell.length_c   1.000
_cell.angle_alpha   90.00
_cell.angle_beta   90.00
_cell.angle_gamma   90.00
#
_symmetry.space_group_name_H-M   'P 1'
#
loop_
_entity.id
_entity.type
_entity.pdbx_description
1 polymer ?
#
loop_
_entity_poly.entity_id
_entity_poly.type
_entity_poly.pdbx_seq_one_letter_code
_entity_poly.pdbx_strand_id
1 'polypeptide(L)'
;GFDILYACQDMDFDRNIGLFSLPARLGVRKAFQVSSLLHVVTVLSLIALAALFDLGWPYLTSVAVITVLLVIEHRLVKPDDLTHIDIAFFHINSVISVVLLVGVVLDRM
;
A
#
# COMPACT_ATOMS: atom_id res chain seq x y z
N GLY A 1 1.88 -2.85 -3.11
CA GLY A 1 0.96 -3.86 -2.59
C GLY A 1 -0.48 -3.53 -2.94
N PHE A 2 -0.86 -2.25 -2.90
CA PHE A 2 -2.17 -1.74 -3.32
C PHE A 2 -2.65 -2.27 -4.69
N ASP A 3 -1.81 -2.31 -5.72
CA ASP A 3 -2.17 -2.89 -7.05
C ASP A 3 -2.61 -4.36 -6.96
N ILE A 4 -1.99 -5.13 -6.06
CA ILE A 4 -2.35 -6.54 -5.84
C ILE A 4 -3.74 -6.62 -5.19
N LEU A 5 -4.05 -5.71 -4.27
CA LEU A 5 -5.39 -5.62 -3.67
C LEU A 5 -6.39 -5.25 -4.75
N TYR A 6 -6.14 -4.18 -5.50
CA TYR A 6 -7.02 -3.72 -6.59
C TYR A 6 -7.33 -4.82 -7.61
N ALA A 7 -6.30 -5.55 -8.05
CA ALA A 7 -6.46 -6.68 -8.98
C ALA A 7 -7.33 -7.84 -8.44
N CYS A 8 -7.65 -7.87 -7.14
CA CYS A 8 -8.56 -8.89 -6.59
C CYS A 8 -10.00 -8.71 -7.08
N GLN A 9 -10.42 -7.51 -7.52
CA GLN A 9 -11.75 -7.27 -8.09
C GLN A 9 -11.96 -8.04 -9.40
N ASP A 10 -10.91 -8.15 -10.21
CA ASP A 10 -10.99 -8.72 -11.55
C ASP A 10 -10.59 -10.20 -11.59
N MET A 11 -10.40 -10.85 -10.43
CA MET A 11 -9.84 -12.21 -10.33
C MET A 11 -10.58 -13.22 -11.22
N ASP A 12 -11.91 -13.26 -11.17
CA ASP A 12 -12.70 -14.24 -11.93
C ASP A 12 -12.65 -13.95 -13.43
N PHE A 13 -12.67 -12.67 -13.81
CA PHE A 13 -12.53 -12.25 -15.19
C PHE A 13 -11.15 -12.64 -15.73
N ASP A 14 -10.09 -12.25 -15.03
CA ASP A 14 -8.70 -12.57 -15.37
C ASP A 14 -8.49 -14.07 -15.55
N ARG A 15 -9.06 -14.87 -14.65
CA ARG A 15 -8.97 -16.34 -14.72
C ARG A 15 -9.68 -16.89 -15.95
N ASN A 16 -10.84 -16.35 -16.30
CA ASN A 16 -11.64 -16.80 -17.45
C ASN A 16 -10.96 -16.49 -18.79
N ILE A 17 -10.29 -15.34 -18.90
CA ILE A 17 -9.61 -14.93 -20.14
C ILE A 17 -8.12 -15.31 -20.19
N GLY A 18 -7.63 -16.03 -19.17
CA GLY A 18 -6.25 -16.52 -19.12
C GLY A 18 -5.20 -15.44 -18.82
N LEU A 19 -5.59 -14.34 -18.17
CA LEU A 19 -4.66 -13.35 -17.65
C LEU A 19 -3.92 -13.87 -16.40
N PHE A 20 -2.73 -13.34 -16.19
CA PHE A 20 -1.78 -13.85 -15.21
C PHE A 20 -1.62 -12.94 -13.99
N SER A 21 -2.69 -12.28 -13.56
CA SER A 21 -2.66 -11.49 -12.34
C SER A 21 -2.36 -12.36 -11.11
N LEU A 22 -1.72 -11.77 -10.10
CA LEU A 22 -1.38 -12.48 -8.88
C LEU A 22 -2.61 -13.11 -8.19
N PRO A 23 -3.75 -12.40 -8.00
CA PRO A 23 -4.95 -13.02 -7.45
C PRO A 23 -5.53 -14.12 -8.35
N ALA A 24 -5.51 -13.99 -9.68
CA ALA A 24 -5.97 -15.07 -10.57
C ALA A 24 -5.12 -16.35 -10.44
N ARG A 25 -3.81 -16.22 -10.18
CA ARG A 25 -2.89 -17.37 -10.01
C ARG A 25 -2.88 -17.96 -8.60
N LEU A 26 -2.93 -17.12 -7.56
CA LEU A 26 -2.71 -17.53 -6.17
C LEU A 26 -3.98 -17.49 -5.30
N GLY A 27 -5.05 -16.87 -5.79
CA GLY A 27 -6.27 -16.57 -5.05
C GLY A 27 -6.16 -15.33 -4.18
N VAL A 28 -7.31 -14.73 -3.85
CA VAL A 28 -7.43 -13.48 -3.08
C VAL A 28 -6.66 -13.53 -1.76
N ARG A 29 -6.83 -14.59 -0.96
CA ARG A 29 -6.20 -14.66 0.38
C ARG A 29 -4.66 -14.60 0.33
N LYS A 30 -4.04 -15.29 -0.63
CA LYS A 30 -2.58 -15.24 -0.80
C LYS A 30 -2.13 -13.90 -1.39
N ALA A 31 -2.93 -13.32 -2.31
CA ALA A 31 -2.66 -11.99 -2.85
C ALA A 31 -2.63 -10.92 -1.72
N PHE A 32 -3.55 -10.98 -0.76
CA PHE A 32 -3.54 -10.11 0.42
C PHE A 32 -2.30 -10.31 1.30
N GLN A 33 -1.86 -11.56 1.51
CA GLN A 33 -0.63 -11.85 2.27
C GLN A 33 0.61 -11.25 1.58
N VAL A 34 0.71 -11.40 0.25
CA VAL A 34 1.80 -10.81 -0.53
C VAL A 34 1.74 -9.28 -0.49
N SER A 35 0.54 -8.69 -0.62
CA SER A 35 0.36 -7.24 -0.49
C SER A 35 0.82 -6.72 0.88
N SER A 36 0.44 -7.42 1.96
CA SER A 36 0.83 -7.08 3.33
C SER A 36 2.35 -7.15 3.51
N LEU A 37 3.00 -8.21 3.02
CA LEU A 37 4.45 -8.33 3.05
C LEU A 37 5.14 -7.18 2.31
N LEU A 38 4.66 -6.82 1.12
CA LEU A 38 5.20 -5.70 0.36
C LEU A 38 5.03 -4.37 1.10
N HIS A 39 3.91 -4.15 1.79
CA HIS A 39 3.70 -2.93 2.58
C HIS A 39 4.60 -2.86 3.81
N VAL A 40 4.88 -3.99 4.47
CA VAL A 40 5.91 -4.05 5.51
C VAL A 40 7.28 -3.68 4.95
N VAL A 41 7.67 -4.25 3.80
CA VAL A 41 8.93 -3.92 3.13
C VAL A 41 8.99 -2.43 2.76
N THR A 42 7.90 -1.84 2.28
CA THR A 42 7.81 -0.40 2.00
C THR A 42 8.08 0.42 3.26
N VAL A 43 7.42 0.13 4.38
CA VAL A 43 7.61 0.86 5.64
C VAL A 43 9.05 0.75 6.14
N LEU A 44 9.63 -0.46 6.11
CA LEU A 44 11.03 -0.66 6.49
C LEU A 44 11.99 0.12 5.58
N SER A 45 11.71 0.18 4.28
CA SER A 45 12.51 0.95 3.32
C SER A 45 12.42 2.44 3.59
N LEU A 46 11.21 2.96 3.90
CA LEU A 46 11.03 4.37 4.26
C LEU A 46 11.75 4.72 5.57
N ILE A 47 11.71 3.85 6.58
CA ILE A 47 12.49 4.04 7.81
C ILE A 47 14.00 4.04 7.50
N ALA A 48 14.46 3.13 6.64
CA ALA A 48 15.86 3.06 6.25
C ALA A 48 16.33 4.33 5.51
N LEU A 49 15.47 4.96 4.71
CA LEU A 49 15.80 6.24 4.06
C LEU A 49 16.10 7.35 5.07
N ALA A 50 15.45 7.36 6.24
CA ALA A 50 15.74 8.36 7.26
C ALA A 50 17.21 8.29 7.73
N ALA A 51 17.73 7.07 7.90
CA ALA A 51 19.12 6.85 8.30
C ALA A 51 20.12 7.07 7.15
N LEU A 52 19.74 6.75 5.90
CA LEU A 52 20.63 6.88 4.74
C LEU A 52 20.81 8.33 4.27
N PHE A 53 19.82 9.18 4.52
CA PHE A 53 19.77 10.55 4.01
C PHE A 53 19.71 11.61 5.13
N ASP A 54 20.02 11.22 6.37
CA ASP A 54 19.98 12.06 7.57
C ASP A 54 18.67 12.86 7.70
N LEU A 55 17.52 12.20 7.46
CA LEU A 55 16.21 12.84 7.54
C LEU A 55 15.75 12.92 9.00
N GLY A 56 15.20 14.08 9.36
CA GLY A 56 14.76 14.42 10.71
C GLY A 56 13.31 14.04 11.04
N TRP A 57 12.82 14.66 12.10
CA TRP A 57 11.50 14.36 12.66
C TRP A 57 10.30 14.68 11.74
N PRO A 58 10.33 15.69 10.82
CA PRO A 58 9.22 15.91 9.88
C PRO A 58 9.02 14.70 8.96
N TYR A 59 10.10 14.18 8.40
CA TYR A 59 10.07 12.97 7.57
C TYR A 59 9.58 11.75 8.36
N LEU A 60 10.13 11.51 9.56
CA LEU A 60 9.74 10.37 10.40
C LEU A 60 8.25 10.41 10.80
N THR A 61 7.70 11.61 11.00
CA THR A 61 6.26 11.79 11.28
C THR A 61 5.43 11.42 10.06
N SER A 62 5.84 11.82 8.85
CA SER A 62 5.20 11.36 7.62
C SER A 62 5.26 9.83 7.48
N VAL A 63 6.39 9.19 7.78
CA VAL A 63 6.50 7.71 7.76
C VAL A 63 5.53 7.06 8.75
N ALA A 64 5.38 7.63 9.96
CA ALA A 64 4.41 7.13 10.94
C ALA A 64 2.96 7.25 10.42
N VAL A 65 2.59 8.39 9.83
CA VAL A 65 1.27 8.60 9.22
C VAL A 65 1.03 7.63 8.08
N ILE A 66 2.00 7.45 7.17
CA ILE A 66 1.92 6.49 6.06
C ILE A 66 1.72 5.07 6.59
N THR A 67 2.43 4.68 7.65
CA THR A 67 2.28 3.36 8.28
C THR A 67 0.84 3.16 8.78
N VAL A 68 0.26 4.15 9.45
CA VAL A 68 -1.14 4.09 9.91
C VAL A 68 -2.10 3.98 8.73
N LEU A 69 -1.89 4.75 7.67
CA LEU A 69 -2.71 4.71 6.46
C LEU A 69 -2.69 3.34 5.78
N LEU A 70 -1.51 2.71 5.66
CA LEU A 70 -1.39 1.34 5.14
C LEU A 70 -2.11 0.32 6.03
N VAL A 71 -2.09 0.49 7.35
CA VAL A 71 -2.87 -0.37 8.25
C VAL A 71 -4.38 -0.16 8.06
N ILE A 72 -4.82 1.08 7.86
CA ILE A 72 -6.23 1.40 7.56
C ILE A 72 -6.64 0.74 6.24
N GLU A 73 -5.82 0.81 5.20
CA GLU A 73 -6.06 0.17 3.90
C GLU A 73 -6.37 -1.34 4.04
N HIS A 74 -5.49 -2.06 4.75
CA HIS A 74 -5.64 -3.51 5.00
C HIS A 74 -6.79 -3.86 5.97
N ARG A 75 -7.33 -2.89 6.72
CA ARG A 75 -8.53 -3.08 7.55
C ARG A 75 -9.81 -2.78 6.79
N LEU A 76 -9.75 -1.81 5.88
CA LEU A 76 -10.86 -1.34 5.06
C LEU A 76 -11.23 -2.37 3.99
N VAL A 77 -10.23 -3.08 3.45
CA VAL A 77 -10.42 -4.15 2.47
C VAL A 77 -10.04 -5.48 3.09
N LYS A 78 -10.87 -6.51 2.91
CA LYS A 78 -10.61 -7.87 3.39
C LYS A 78 -10.78 -8.86 2.24
N PRO A 79 -10.16 -10.05 2.31
CA PRO A 79 -10.31 -11.06 1.27
C PRO A 79 -11.76 -11.41 0.94
N ASP A 80 -12.66 -11.31 1.92
CA ASP A 80 -14.09 -11.64 1.80
C ASP A 80 -14.98 -10.40 1.56
N ASP A 81 -14.41 -9.20 1.60
CA ASP A 81 -15.12 -7.93 1.43
C ASP A 81 -14.23 -6.89 0.74
N LEU A 82 -14.44 -6.73 -0.57
CA LEU A 82 -13.73 -5.77 -1.42
C LEU A 82 -14.54 -4.48 -1.63
N THR A 83 -15.64 -4.25 -0.90
CA THR A 83 -16.59 -3.14 -1.16
C THR A 83 -15.93 -1.76 -1.17
N HIS A 84 -14.85 -1.58 -0.40
CA HIS A 84 -14.17 -0.29 -0.23
C HIS A 84 -12.80 -0.22 -0.92
N ILE A 85 -12.54 -1.10 -1.87
CA ILE A 85 -11.22 -1.22 -2.51
C ILE A 85 -10.85 -0.01 -3.37
N ASP A 86 -11.81 0.69 -3.97
CA ASP A 86 -11.56 1.94 -4.70
C ASP A 86 -11.10 3.07 -3.75
N ILE A 87 -11.64 3.10 -2.53
CA ILE A 87 -11.21 4.07 -1.50
C ILE A 87 -9.78 3.72 -1.06
N ALA A 88 -9.53 2.44 -0.79
CA ALA A 88 -8.20 1.96 -0.44
C ALA A 88 -7.18 2.26 -1.54
N PHE A 89 -7.53 2.01 -2.81
CA PHE A 89 -6.64 2.26 -3.93
C PHE A 89 -6.45 3.75 -4.22
N PHE A 90 -7.52 4.50 -4.54
CA PHE A 90 -7.38 5.89 -5.00
C PHE A 90 -7.11 6.87 -3.88
N HIS A 91 -7.84 6.80 -2.76
CA HIS A 91 -7.77 7.84 -1.74
C HIS A 91 -6.55 7.65 -0.85
N ILE A 92 -6.34 6.44 -0.32
CA ILE A 92 -5.22 6.21 0.60
C ILE A 92 -3.88 6.42 -0.12
N ASN A 93 -3.68 5.86 -1.32
CA ASN A 93 -2.40 6.05 -2.03
C ASN A 93 -2.16 7.51 -2.44
N SER A 94 -3.22 8.26 -2.81
CA SER A 94 -3.09 9.70 -3.06
C SER A 94 -2.64 10.45 -1.81
N VAL A 95 -3.22 10.13 -0.64
CA VAL A 95 -2.83 10.75 0.64
C VAL A 95 -1.40 10.37 1.01
N ILE A 96 -0.97 9.11 0.88
CA ILE A 96 0.43 8.75 1.24
C ILE A 96 1.42 9.52 0.37
N SER A 97 1.11 9.71 -0.91
CA SER A 97 1.97 10.44 -1.86
C SER A 97 2.14 11.91 -1.44
N VAL A 98 1.06 12.58 -1.07
CA VAL A 98 1.10 13.97 -0.60
C VAL A 98 1.79 14.08 0.76
N VAL A 99 1.50 13.18 1.71
CA VAL A 99 2.13 13.16 3.04
C VAL A 99 3.64 12.96 2.94
N LEU A 100 4.09 12.06 2.06
CA LEU A 100 5.50 11.83 1.82
C LEU A 100 6.17 13.07 1.22
N LEU A 101 5.55 13.68 0.19
CA LEU A 101 6.07 14.88 -0.45
C LEU A 101 6.23 16.03 0.55
N VAL A 102 5.18 16.32 1.34
CA VAL A 102 5.20 17.38 2.34
C VAL A 102 6.25 17.08 3.41
N GLY A 103 6.35 15.83 3.89
CA GLY A 103 7.33 15.43 4.89
C GLY A 103 8.77 15.65 4.42
N VAL A 104 9.08 15.26 3.19
CA VAL A 104 10.41 15.45 2.60
C VAL A 104 10.70 16.94 2.37
N VAL A 105 9.73 17.72 1.87
CA VAL A 105 9.93 19.17 1.65
C VAL A 105 10.19 19.86 2.98
N LEU A 106 9.36 19.63 4.00
CA LEU A 106 9.52 20.25 5.32
C LEU A 106 10.82 19.87 6.01
N ASP A 107 11.32 18.66 5.78
CA ASP A 107 12.60 18.21 6.33
C ASP A 107 13.81 18.89 5.68
N ARG A 108 13.67 19.33 4.42
CA ARG A 108 14.76 19.93 3.62
C ARG A 108 14.70 21.45 3.50
N MET A 109 13.71 22.08 4.12
CA MET A 109 13.60 23.54 4.28
C MET A 109 14.47 24.02 5.44
#